data_AF-A0A5J4TFP5-F1
#
_entry.id   AF-A0A5J4TFP5-F1
#
_cell.length_a   1.000
_cell.length_b   1.000
_cell.length_c   1.000
_cell.angle_alpha   90.00
_cell.angle_beta   90.00
_cell.angle_gamma   90.00
#
_symmetry.space_group_name_H-M   'P 1'
#
loop_
_entity.id
_entity.type
_entity.pdbx_description
1 polymer ?
#
loop_
_entity_poly.entity_id
_entity_poly.type
_entity_poly.pdbx_seq_one_letter_code
_entity_poly.pdbx_strand_id
1 'polypeptide(L)'
;SMNNLTDDIATLRPTVLIGVPRVYQKTYQKIHGQIEQLGWFKKTMFKIAYAAKFRNLKNGKQTPWADALVFNQIKSKLGGRIRLCFNGSASLPAYISEFLSTCMGVIISEGYGLTETGATGTCTQLIKFDLGNTGCPYFGVEVRLCSIPEMDYYITDKPYPR
;
A
#
# COMPACT_ATOMS: atom_id res chain seq x y z
N SER A 1 12.74 -9.81 16.22
CA SER A 1 13.86 -9.48 15.31
C SER A 1 13.32 -9.28 13.90
N MET A 2 13.63 -8.17 13.22
CA MET A 2 13.05 -7.78 11.92
C MET A 2 13.41 -8.73 10.76
N ASN A 3 14.20 -9.78 11.00
CA ASN A 3 14.66 -10.73 9.99
C ASN A 3 13.62 -11.77 9.60
N ASN A 4 12.71 -12.15 10.52
CA ASN A 4 11.76 -13.25 10.30
C ASN A 4 10.34 -12.79 9.96
N LEU A 5 10.14 -11.49 9.69
CA LEU A 5 8.82 -10.89 9.62
C LEU A 5 7.93 -11.47 8.51
N THR A 6 8.50 -11.85 7.36
CA THR A 6 7.74 -12.54 6.30
C THR A 6 7.34 -13.95 6.73
N ASP A 7 8.20 -14.64 7.47
CA ASP A 7 7.98 -16.02 7.90
C ASP A 7 6.94 -16.06 9.03
N ASP A 8 6.96 -15.07 9.92
CA ASP A 8 5.94 -14.83 10.93
C ASP A 8 4.57 -14.55 10.27
N ILE A 9 4.53 -13.67 9.26
CA ILE A 9 3.30 -13.39 8.49
C ILE A 9 2.79 -14.66 7.79
N ALA A 10 3.68 -15.43 7.18
CA ALA A 10 3.32 -16.68 6.51
C ALA A 10 2.76 -17.72 7.51
N THR A 11 3.30 -17.77 8.73
CA THR A 11 2.89 -18.67 9.81
C THR A 11 1.54 -18.25 10.42
N LEU A 12 1.41 -16.98 10.79
CA LEU A 12 0.19 -16.42 11.40
C LEU A 12 -0.96 -16.31 10.39
N ARG A 13 -0.61 -16.20 9.11
CA ARG A 13 -1.54 -15.98 8.01
C ARG A 13 -2.50 -14.84 8.33
N PRO A 14 -2.13 -13.56 8.48
CA PRO A 14 -3.11 -12.55 8.92
C PRO A 14 -4.24 -12.30 7.90
N THR A 15 -5.43 -11.93 8.38
CA THR A 15 -6.51 -11.35 7.54
C THR A 15 -6.42 -9.83 7.44
N VAL A 16 -5.89 -9.19 8.48
CA VAL A 16 -5.62 -7.75 8.54
C VAL A 16 -4.13 -7.57 8.80
N LEU A 17 -3.46 -6.80 7.94
CA LEU A 17 -2.05 -6.46 8.10
C LEU A 17 -1.94 -4.96 8.38
N ILE A 18 -1.48 -4.61 9.58
CA ILE A 18 -1.17 -3.23 9.96
C ILE A 18 0.36 -3.12 10.02
N GLY A 19 0.92 -2.19 9.28
CA GLY A 19 2.36 -2.06 9.11
C GLY A 19 2.83 -0.61 9.09
N VAL A 20 4.15 -0.46 9.16
CA VAL A 20 4.87 0.81 8.98
C VAL A 20 5.62 0.79 7.64
N PRO A 21 6.05 1.94 7.09
CA PRO A 21 6.64 1.98 5.75
C PRO A 21 7.82 1.04 5.57
N ARG A 22 8.65 0.88 6.60
CA ARG A 22 9.81 -0.03 6.57
C ARG A 22 9.43 -1.49 6.31
N VAL A 23 8.28 -1.95 6.83
CA VAL A 23 7.79 -3.32 6.61
C VAL A 23 7.38 -3.52 5.15
N TYR A 24 6.65 -2.55 4.60
CA TYR A 24 6.23 -2.57 3.20
C TYR A 24 7.44 -2.45 2.25
N GLN A 25 8.37 -1.54 2.51
CA GLN A 25 9.60 -1.39 1.73
C GLN A 25 10.43 -2.68 1.70
N LYS A 26 10.62 -3.34 2.84
CA LYS A 26 11.36 -4.62 2.90
C LYS A 26 10.63 -5.73 2.14
N THR A 27 9.30 -5.77 2.25
CA THR A 27 8.47 -6.72 1.51
C THR A 27 8.57 -6.49 0.00
N TYR A 28 8.50 -5.23 -0.43
CA TYR A 28 8.71 -4.81 -1.81
C TYR A 28 10.08 -5.25 -2.32
N GLN A 29 11.16 -4.93 -1.62
CA GLN A 29 12.52 -5.31 -2.00
C GLN A 29 12.68 -6.83 -2.13
N LYS A 30 12.10 -7.61 -1.21
CA LYS A 30 12.14 -9.08 -1.26
C LYS A 30 11.39 -9.64 -2.47
N ILE A 31 10.18 -9.16 -2.74
CA ILE A 31 9.37 -9.63 -3.88
C ILE A 31 10.00 -9.18 -5.20
N HIS A 32 10.38 -7.91 -5.31
CA HIS A 32 11.01 -7.34 -6.49
C HIS A 32 12.33 -8.03 -6.81
N GLY A 33 13.19 -8.26 -5.81
CA GLY A 33 14.44 -9.00 -5.97
C GLY A 33 14.22 -10.44 -6.46
N GLN A 34 13.18 -11.12 -5.98
CA GLN A 34 12.83 -12.46 -6.47
C GLN A 34 12.38 -12.44 -7.93
N ILE A 35 11.61 -11.41 -8.35
CA ILE A 35 11.20 -11.24 -9.75
C ILE A 35 12.41 -10.95 -10.64
N GLU A 36 13.35 -10.15 -10.16
CA GLU A 36 14.57 -9.83 -10.91
C GLU A 36 15.50 -11.03 -11.14
N GLN A 37 15.42 -12.06 -10.30
CA GLN A 37 16.15 -13.31 -10.48
C GLN A 37 15.45 -14.30 -11.43
N LEU A 38 14.22 -14.02 -11.86
CA LEU A 38 13.49 -14.91 -12.78
C LEU A 38 14.05 -14.81 -14.21
N GLY A 39 13.97 -15.91 -14.97
CA GLY A 39 14.26 -15.89 -16.40
C GLY A 39 13.33 -14.94 -17.18
N TRP A 40 13.80 -14.50 -18.35
CA TRP A 40 13.11 -13.49 -19.19
C TRP A 40 11.63 -13.81 -19.43
N PHE A 41 11.30 -15.08 -19.70
CA PHE A 41 9.93 -15.52 -19.95
C PHE A 41 9.00 -15.26 -18.76
N LYS A 42 9.44 -15.63 -17.54
CA LYS A 42 8.66 -15.42 -16.32
C LYS A 42 8.56 -13.93 -15.97
N LYS A 43 9.60 -13.13 -16.21
CA LYS A 43 9.55 -11.67 -16.05
C LYS A 43 8.53 -11.04 -16.99
N THR A 44 8.51 -11.42 -18.27
CA THR A 44 7.54 -10.92 -19.25
C THR A 44 6.12 -11.30 -18.84
N MET A 45 5.90 -12.55 -18.43
CA MET A 45 4.60 -13.01 -17.92
C MET A 45 4.17 -12.21 -16.67
N PHE A 46 5.08 -11.95 -15.73
CA PHE A 46 4.80 -11.11 -14.56
C PHE A 46 4.37 -9.70 -14.98
N LYS A 47 5.10 -9.07 -15.92
CA LYS A 47 4.77 -7.72 -16.40
C LYS A 47 3.38 -7.64 -17.04
N ILE A 48 3.02 -8.62 -17.87
CA ILE A 48 1.69 -8.70 -18.50
C ILE A 48 0.60 -8.89 -17.44
N ALA A 49 0.80 -9.85 -16.52
CA ALA A 49 -0.14 -10.12 -15.43
C ALA A 49 -0.30 -8.91 -14.50
N TYR A 50 0.79 -8.22 -14.17
CA TYR A 50 0.81 -7.01 -13.36
C TYR A 50 0.03 -5.88 -14.03
N ALA A 51 0.31 -5.58 -15.30
CA ALA A 51 -0.38 -4.51 -16.03
C ALA A 51 -1.90 -4.74 -16.10
N ALA A 52 -2.32 -5.99 -16.36
CA ALA A 52 -3.73 -6.34 -16.37
C ALA A 52 -4.38 -6.22 -14.98
N LYS A 53 -3.71 -6.72 -13.94
CA LYS A 53 -4.23 -6.68 -12.57
C LYS A 53 -4.31 -5.27 -12.02
N PHE A 54 -3.28 -4.46 -12.25
CA PHE A 54 -3.27 -3.04 -11.87
C PHE A 54 -4.44 -2.28 -12.49
N ARG A 55 -4.66 -2.45 -13.81
CA ARG A 55 -5.77 -1.80 -14.53
C ARG A 55 -7.14 -2.21 -13.99
N ASN A 56 -7.32 -3.50 -13.70
CA ASN A 56 -8.58 -3.99 -13.14
C ASN A 56 -8.80 -3.53 -11.71
N LEU A 57 -7.75 -3.55 -10.87
CA LEU A 57 -7.83 -3.13 -9.48
C LEU A 57 -8.20 -1.65 -9.36
N LYS A 58 -7.68 -0.79 -10.24
CA LYS A 58 -8.07 0.62 -10.33
C LYS A 58 -9.57 0.81 -10.60
N ASN A 59 -10.18 -0.13 -11.31
CA ASN A 59 -11.61 -0.14 -11.63
C ASN A 59 -12.45 -0.96 -10.64
N GLY A 60 -11.88 -1.39 -9.50
CA GLY A 60 -12.57 -2.23 -8.52
C GLY A 60 -12.84 -3.67 -8.99
N LYS A 61 -12.19 -4.11 -10.08
CA LYS A 61 -12.36 -5.45 -10.65
C LYS A 61 -11.23 -6.38 -10.22
N GLN A 62 -11.55 -7.64 -9.99
CA GLN A 62 -10.57 -8.68 -9.72
C GLN A 62 -10.02 -9.30 -11.02
N THR A 63 -8.86 -9.95 -10.93
CA THR A 63 -8.22 -10.61 -12.10
C THR A 63 -7.83 -12.06 -11.74
N PRO A 64 -8.81 -13.00 -11.64
CA PRO A 64 -8.56 -14.33 -11.10
C PRO A 64 -7.51 -15.15 -11.86
N TRP A 65 -7.43 -14.98 -13.19
CA TRP A 65 -6.42 -15.66 -14.01
C TRP A 65 -4.99 -15.20 -13.67
N ALA A 66 -4.80 -13.90 -13.44
CA ALA A 66 -3.48 -13.36 -13.09
C ALA A 66 -3.08 -13.79 -11.66
N ASP A 67 -4.08 -13.90 -10.77
CA ASP A 67 -3.89 -14.46 -9.45
C ASP A 67 -3.46 -15.92 -9.50
N ALA A 68 -4.14 -16.76 -10.29
CA ALA A 68 -3.78 -18.17 -10.44
C ALA A 68 -2.37 -18.38 -11.01
N LEU A 69 -1.97 -17.59 -12.02
CA LEU A 69 -0.69 -17.75 -12.71
C LEU A 69 0.52 -17.21 -11.94
N VAL A 70 0.35 -16.08 -11.25
CA VAL A 70 1.49 -15.30 -10.71
C VAL A 70 1.29 -14.96 -9.24
N PHE A 71 0.18 -14.31 -8.91
CA PHE A 71 0.08 -13.62 -7.62
C PHE A 71 -0.26 -14.54 -6.45
N ASN A 72 -0.89 -15.69 -6.65
CA ASN A 72 -1.16 -16.64 -5.56
C ASN A 72 0.12 -17.14 -4.88
N GLN A 73 1.22 -17.26 -5.63
CA GLN A 73 2.53 -17.59 -5.06
C GLN A 73 3.09 -16.45 -4.19
N ILE A 74 2.78 -15.21 -4.53
CA ILE A 74 3.19 -14.03 -3.73
C ILE A 74 2.28 -13.91 -2.49
N LYS A 75 0.97 -14.06 -2.67
CA LYS A 75 -0.02 -14.03 -1.59
C LYS A 75 0.26 -15.12 -0.55
N SER A 76 0.63 -16.34 -0.96
CA SER A 76 0.92 -17.44 -0.04
C SER A 76 2.12 -17.14 0.88
N LYS A 77 3.16 -16.50 0.36
CA LYS A 77 4.30 -16.01 1.15
C LYS A 77 3.93 -14.93 2.17
N LEU A 78 2.81 -14.26 1.97
CA LEU A 78 2.22 -13.28 2.89
C LEU A 78 1.02 -13.88 3.66
N GLY A 79 0.91 -15.21 3.73
CA GLY A 79 -0.11 -15.90 4.52
C GLY A 79 -1.42 -16.23 3.79
N GLY A 80 -1.62 -15.67 2.60
CA GLY A 80 -2.67 -16.06 1.64
C GLY A 80 -4.10 -15.66 1.98
N ARG A 81 -4.35 -15.04 3.15
CA ARG A 81 -5.71 -14.64 3.58
C ARG A 81 -5.85 -13.16 3.93
N ILE A 82 -4.89 -12.33 3.56
CA ILE A 82 -4.95 -10.88 3.74
C ILE A 82 -6.13 -10.30 2.96
N ARG A 83 -6.93 -9.47 3.63
CA ARG A 83 -8.10 -8.78 3.09
C ARG A 83 -8.04 -7.27 3.29
N LEU A 84 -7.31 -6.82 4.31
CA LEU A 84 -7.12 -5.41 4.65
C LEU A 84 -5.66 -5.13 4.97
N CYS A 85 -5.14 -4.04 4.44
CA CYS A 85 -3.78 -3.56 4.71
C CYS A 85 -3.83 -2.10 5.13
N PHE A 86 -3.11 -1.75 6.20
CA PHE A 86 -3.00 -0.38 6.70
C PHE A 86 -1.54 0.01 6.85
N ASN A 87 -1.20 1.22 6.42
CA ASN A 87 0.08 1.87 6.66
C ASN A 87 -0.14 3.12 7.52
N GLY A 88 0.71 3.29 8.54
CA GLY A 88 0.72 4.49 9.39
C GLY A 88 2.13 4.83 9.86
N SER A 89 2.23 5.76 10.81
CA SER A 89 3.48 6.31 11.38
C SER A 89 4.34 7.16 10.43
N ALA A 90 4.41 6.84 9.14
CA ALA A 90 5.10 7.64 8.14
C ALA A 90 4.51 7.41 6.73
N SER A 91 4.83 8.33 5.81
CA SER A 91 4.40 8.24 4.42
C SER A 91 5.06 7.05 3.70
N LEU A 92 4.27 6.33 2.91
CA LEU A 92 4.74 5.26 2.05
C LEU A 92 4.84 5.78 0.62
N PRO A 93 5.95 5.57 -0.11
CA PRO A 93 6.03 5.98 -1.51
C PRO A 93 4.95 5.31 -2.36
N ALA A 94 4.25 6.10 -3.18
CA ALA A 94 3.11 5.65 -3.99
C ALA A 94 3.41 4.42 -4.86
N TYR A 95 4.63 4.32 -5.41
CA TYR A 95 5.02 3.18 -6.24
C TYR A 95 5.10 1.86 -5.44
N ILE A 96 5.42 1.92 -4.14
CA ILE A 96 5.47 0.74 -3.27
C ILE A 96 4.06 0.31 -2.90
N SER A 97 3.20 1.26 -2.50
CA SER A 97 1.81 0.97 -2.19
C SER A 97 1.07 0.44 -3.42
N GLU A 98 1.33 0.97 -4.60
CA GLU A 98 0.79 0.47 -5.87
C GLU A 98 1.21 -0.97 -6.15
N PHE A 99 2.53 -1.22 -6.11
CA PHE A 99 3.08 -2.53 -6.44
C PHE A 99 2.55 -3.60 -5.49
N LEU A 100 2.63 -3.35 -4.18
CA LEU A 100 2.18 -4.31 -3.18
C LEU A 100 0.67 -4.48 -3.21
N SER A 101 -0.11 -3.41 -3.40
CA SER A 101 -1.55 -3.52 -3.51
C SER A 101 -1.96 -4.34 -4.73
N THR A 102 -1.27 -4.14 -5.86
CA THR A 102 -1.47 -4.94 -7.07
C THR A 102 -1.09 -6.40 -6.85
N CYS A 103 0.06 -6.68 -6.23
CA CYS A 103 0.49 -8.05 -5.94
C CYS A 103 -0.49 -8.77 -5.01
N MET A 104 -0.91 -8.13 -3.92
CA MET A 104 -1.85 -8.71 -2.95
C MET A 104 -3.30 -8.74 -3.46
N GLY A 105 -3.66 -7.84 -4.38
CA GLY A 105 -5.06 -7.61 -4.77
C GLY A 105 -5.88 -6.94 -3.66
N VAL A 106 -5.23 -6.19 -2.77
CA VAL A 106 -5.82 -5.50 -1.62
C VAL A 106 -5.21 -4.10 -1.57
N ILE A 107 -6.02 -3.06 -1.41
CA ILE A 107 -5.53 -1.68 -1.28
C ILE A 107 -4.85 -1.52 0.08
N ILE A 108 -3.63 -1.00 0.08
CA ILE A 108 -2.96 -0.53 1.30
C ILE A 108 -3.53 0.85 1.61
N SER A 109 -4.34 0.94 2.66
CA SER A 109 -4.88 2.20 3.15
C SER A 109 -3.82 2.94 3.95
N GLU A 110 -3.63 4.22 3.63
CA GLU A 110 -2.66 5.10 4.29
C GLU A 110 -3.41 6.00 5.26
N GLY A 111 -3.00 5.94 6.53
CA GLY A 111 -3.55 6.76 7.60
C GLY A 111 -2.50 7.69 8.18
N TYR A 112 -2.88 8.94 8.41
CA TYR A 112 -2.10 9.87 9.21
C TYR A 112 -2.78 10.09 10.55
N GLY A 113 -1.99 10.09 11.60
CA GLY A 113 -2.42 10.46 12.93
C GLY A 113 -1.25 10.45 13.90
N LEU A 114 -1.48 11.06 15.04
CA LEU A 114 -0.51 11.22 16.11
C LEU A 114 -1.06 10.57 17.39
N THR A 115 -0.19 10.39 18.37
CA THR A 115 -0.61 9.96 19.71
C THR A 115 -1.63 10.91 20.32
N GLU A 116 -1.44 12.21 20.10
CA GLU A 116 -2.23 13.33 20.59
C GLU A 116 -3.62 13.40 19.93
N THR A 117 -3.77 12.84 18.72
CA THR A 117 -5.04 12.81 17.98
C THR A 117 -5.79 11.48 18.13
N GLY A 118 -5.36 10.59 19.04
CA GLY A 118 -6.01 9.30 19.22
C GLY A 118 -5.82 8.34 18.04
N ALA A 119 -4.60 8.29 17.50
CA ALA A 119 -4.11 7.39 16.45
C ALA A 119 -4.49 7.72 14.99
N THR A 120 -5.72 8.13 14.69
CA THR A 120 -6.15 8.37 13.29
C THR A 120 -6.79 9.74 13.12
N GLY A 121 -6.13 10.62 12.36
CA GLY A 121 -6.69 11.90 11.91
C GLY A 121 -7.32 11.81 10.53
N THR A 122 -6.57 11.29 9.55
CA THR A 122 -7.03 11.09 8.16
C THR A 122 -6.75 9.67 7.69
N CYS A 123 -7.52 9.17 6.73
CA CYS A 123 -7.31 7.84 6.17
C CYS A 123 -7.80 7.72 4.72
N THR A 124 -7.07 7.02 3.86
CA THR A 124 -7.56 6.68 2.51
C THR A 124 -8.63 5.59 2.54
N GLN A 125 -9.56 5.67 1.60
CA GLN A 125 -10.67 4.72 1.52
C GLN A 125 -10.20 3.36 0.99
N LEU A 126 -10.67 2.28 1.63
CA LEU A 126 -10.35 0.90 1.24
C LEU A 126 -10.97 0.46 -0.09
N ILE A 127 -11.92 1.22 -0.63
CA ILE A 127 -12.68 0.89 -1.85
C ILE A 127 -12.23 1.69 -3.07
N LYS A 128 -11.42 2.75 -2.87
CA LYS A 128 -10.96 3.63 -3.93
C LYS A 128 -9.47 3.44 -4.11
N PHE A 129 -9.05 3.14 -5.33
CA PHE A 129 -7.63 3.03 -5.67
C PHE A 129 -7.01 4.42 -5.80
N ASP A 130 -6.73 5.03 -4.65
CA ASP A 130 -6.20 6.38 -4.47
C ASP A 130 -4.99 6.28 -3.55
N LEU A 131 -3.78 6.52 -4.09
CA LEU A 131 -2.51 6.20 -3.45
C LEU A 131 -1.62 7.44 -3.37
N GLY A 132 -0.67 7.44 -2.43
CA GLY A 132 0.29 8.54 -2.27
C GLY A 132 -0.29 9.77 -1.57
N ASN A 133 -1.40 9.63 -0.86
CA ASN A 133 -1.97 10.65 0.02
C ASN A 133 -2.51 9.97 1.29
N THR A 134 -2.82 10.77 2.31
CA THR A 134 -3.32 10.31 3.61
C THR A 134 -4.85 10.30 3.70
N GLY A 135 -5.54 10.54 2.58
CA GLY A 135 -6.98 10.52 2.45
C GLY A 135 -7.70 11.68 3.11
N CYS A 136 -8.98 11.47 3.41
CA CYS A 136 -9.85 12.48 4.02
C CYS A 136 -9.81 12.37 5.55
N PRO A 137 -10.22 13.44 6.27
CA PRO A 137 -10.45 13.37 7.72
C PRO A 137 -11.34 12.18 8.09
N TYR A 138 -10.98 11.53 9.20
CA TYR A 138 -11.77 10.44 9.75
C TYR A 138 -13.08 10.96 10.36
N PHE A 139 -14.03 10.07 10.61
CA PHE A 139 -15.33 10.47 11.16
C PHE A 139 -15.14 11.21 12.50
N GLY A 140 -15.74 12.40 12.61
CA GLY A 140 -15.62 13.25 13.80
C GLY A 140 -14.31 14.04 13.91
N VAL A 141 -13.45 14.01 12.89
CA VAL A 141 -12.20 14.81 12.84
C VAL A 141 -12.38 16.01 11.91
N GLU A 142 -11.99 17.18 12.39
CA GLU A 142 -11.88 18.40 11.59
C GLU A 142 -10.40 18.74 11.36
N VAL A 143 -10.07 19.14 10.14
CA VAL A 143 -8.70 19.49 9.74
C VAL A 143 -8.72 20.85 9.05
N ARG A 144 -7.78 21.73 9.42
CA ARG A 144 -7.54 23.02 8.76
C ARG A 144 -6.05 23.23 8.51
N LEU A 145 -5.71 23.88 7.41
CA LEU A 145 -4.36 24.36 7.14
C LEU A 145 -4.19 25.78 7.68
N CYS A 146 -2.95 26.12 8.03
CA CYS A 146 -2.55 27.46 8.43
C CYS A 146 -1.26 27.79 7.66
N SER A 147 -1.19 29.00 7.09
CA SER A 147 0.03 29.45 6.39
C SER A 147 1.21 29.52 7.35
N ILE A 148 2.40 29.18 6.85
CA ILE A 148 3.69 29.25 7.54
C ILE A 148 4.64 30.05 6.64
N PRO A 149 4.65 31.40 6.73
CA PRO A 149 5.42 32.26 5.85
C PRO A 149 6.94 31.99 5.89
N GLU A 150 7.47 31.55 7.04
CA GLU A 150 8.90 31.26 7.21
C GLU A 150 9.35 30.05 6.38
N MET A 151 8.41 29.19 5.97
CA MET A 151 8.64 28.01 5.14
C MET A 151 8.08 28.17 3.72
N ASP A 152 7.61 29.37 3.36
CA ASP A 152 6.98 29.65 2.07
C ASP A 152 5.76 28.74 1.77
N TYR A 153 4.95 28.48 2.82
CA TYR A 153 3.71 27.70 2.72
C TYR A 153 2.49 28.58 2.97
N TYR A 154 1.59 28.63 1.98
CA TYR A 154 0.36 29.42 2.06
C TYR A 154 -0.88 28.60 1.71
N ILE A 155 -1.96 28.88 2.44
CA ILE A 155 -3.30 28.34 2.13
C ILE A 155 -3.84 28.78 0.76
N THR A 156 -3.20 29.77 0.13
CA THR A 156 -3.55 30.30 -1.20
C THR A 156 -2.75 29.68 -2.34
N ASP A 157 -1.82 28.77 -2.05
CA ASP A 157 -0.99 28.10 -3.05
C ASP A 157 -1.85 27.32 -4.07
N LYS A 158 -1.40 27.31 -5.33
CA LYS A 158 -2.04 26.61 -6.44
C LYS A 158 -1.09 25.56 -7.04
N PRO A 159 -1.59 24.40 -7.52
CA PRO A 159 -3.01 24.01 -7.59
C PRO A 159 -3.58 23.51 -6.26
N TYR A 160 -2.73 23.18 -5.28
CA TYR A 160 -3.13 22.69 -3.97
C TYR A 160 -2.52 23.58 -2.86
N PRO A 161 -3.33 24.04 -1.89
CA PRO A 161 -2.86 24.73 -0.69
C PRO A 161 -1.83 23.90 0.07
N ARG A 162 -0.84 24.57 0.68
CA ARG A 162 0.22 23.94 1.49
C ARG A 162 0.34 24.61 2.84
#